data_AF-A0A413HYU6-F1
#
_entry.id   AF-A0A413HYU6-F1
#
_cell.length_a   1.000
_cell.length_b   1.000
_cell.length_c   1.000
_cell.angle_alpha   90.00
_cell.angle_beta   90.00
_cell.angle_gamma   90.00
#
_symmetry.space_group_name_H-M   'P 1'
#
loop_
_entity.id
_entity.type
_entity.pdbx_description
1 polymer ?
#
loop_
_entity_poly.entity_id
_entity_poly.type
_entity_poly.pdbx_seq_one_letter_code
_entity_poly.pdbx_strand_id
1 'polypeptide(L)'
;MSKTKTNKTKSAELKTRCYPKFKAKIERISEKNHIPVSNFILSAIETYISLQENQVYMSYGNFSNTLSYTIAKNKIYNIISLDPNIPDSTKEKIRKELDNFDFCKLYH
;
A
#
# COMPACT_ATOMS: atom_id res chain seq x y z
N MET A 1 -14.88 -7.11 34.81
CA MET A 1 -14.45 -6.44 33.57
C MET A 1 -13.37 -7.30 32.91
N SER A 2 -13.73 -8.08 31.89
CA SER A 2 -12.78 -8.95 31.19
C SER A 2 -11.99 -8.12 30.18
N LYS A 3 -10.66 -8.07 30.33
CA LYS A 3 -9.76 -7.51 29.31
C LYS A 3 -9.66 -8.52 28.17
N THR A 4 -10.40 -8.30 27.10
CA THR A 4 -10.25 -9.06 25.85
C THR A 4 -8.84 -8.81 25.30
N LYS A 5 -7.94 -9.79 25.46
CA LYS A 5 -6.69 -9.86 24.72
C LYS A 5 -7.05 -9.94 23.23
N THR A 6 -6.89 -8.84 22.50
CA THR A 6 -6.84 -8.88 21.04
C THR A 6 -5.60 -9.68 20.66
N ASN A 7 -5.78 -10.97 20.38
CA ASN A 7 -4.78 -11.76 19.68
C ASN A 7 -4.56 -11.07 18.33
N LYS A 8 -3.49 -10.27 18.21
CA LYS A 8 -2.99 -9.82 16.92
C LYS A 8 -2.60 -11.07 16.15
N THR A 9 -3.50 -11.57 15.32
CA THR A 9 -3.21 -12.64 14.36
C THR A 9 -2.02 -12.15 13.54
N LYS A 10 -0.87 -12.85 13.62
CA LYS A 10 0.28 -12.51 12.77
C LYS A 10 -0.19 -12.57 11.33
N SER A 11 0.11 -11.50 10.57
CA SER A 11 -0.13 -11.50 9.13
C SER A 11 0.57 -12.70 8.51
N ALA A 12 -0.11 -13.41 7.60
CA ALA A 12 0.44 -14.58 6.94
C ALA A 12 1.65 -14.18 6.08
N GLU A 13 2.75 -14.91 6.19
CA GLU A 13 3.94 -14.66 5.36
C GLU A 13 3.75 -15.24 3.96
N LEU A 14 3.76 -14.37 2.94
CA LEU A 14 3.80 -14.77 1.52
C LEU A 14 5.25 -14.98 1.08
N LYS A 15 5.63 -16.23 0.83
CA LYS A 15 6.94 -16.58 0.27
C LYS A 15 6.84 -16.66 -1.25
N THR A 16 7.56 -15.78 -1.96
CA THR A 16 7.57 -15.73 -3.42
C THR A 16 9.00 -15.92 -3.97
N ARG A 17 9.10 -16.36 -5.22
CA ARG A 17 10.37 -16.50 -5.95
C ARG A 17 10.36 -15.58 -7.16
N CYS A 18 11.48 -14.93 -7.43
CA CYS A 18 11.72 -14.23 -8.68
C CYS A 18 13.17 -14.40 -9.12
N TYR A 19 13.45 -14.13 -10.39
CA TYR A 19 14.82 -14.25 -10.90
C TYR A 19 15.73 -13.18 -10.25
N PRO A 20 17.01 -13.49 -9.94
CA PRO A 20 17.87 -12.62 -9.12
C PRO A 20 18.02 -11.18 -9.65
N LYS A 21 18.12 -11.02 -10.97
CA LYS A 21 18.23 -9.69 -11.60
C LYS A 21 16.99 -8.83 -11.36
N PHE A 22 15.80 -9.43 -11.25
CA PHE A 22 14.58 -8.68 -10.91
C PHE A 22 14.57 -8.27 -9.45
N LYS A 23 14.94 -9.20 -8.57
CA LYS A 23 14.99 -8.95 -7.13
C LYS A 23 15.86 -7.74 -6.82
N ALA A 24 17.05 -7.68 -7.42
CA ALA A 24 17.95 -6.54 -7.27
C ALA A 24 17.35 -5.22 -7.79
N LYS A 25 16.52 -5.25 -8.86
CA LYS A 25 15.81 -4.04 -9.33
C LYS A 25 14.76 -3.58 -8.32
N ILE A 26 13.99 -4.52 -7.74
CA ILE A 26 12.99 -4.23 -6.72
C ILE A 26 13.65 -3.60 -5.49
N GLU A 27 14.75 -4.18 -5.01
CA GLU A 27 15.51 -3.70 -3.86
C GLU A 27 15.98 -2.26 -4.08
N ARG A 28 16.60 -1.95 -5.22
CA ARG A 28 17.04 -0.58 -5.57
C ARG A 28 15.89 0.42 -5.62
N ILE A 29 14.74 0.04 -6.19
CA ILE A 29 13.56 0.93 -6.25
C ILE A 29 13.02 1.19 -4.84
N SER A 30 12.98 0.16 -4.01
CA SER A 30 12.51 0.25 -2.62
C SER A 30 13.41 1.18 -1.80
N GLU A 31 14.72 1.05 -1.94
CA GLU A 31 15.73 1.94 -1.34
C GLU A 31 15.54 3.39 -1.79
N LYS A 32 15.46 3.64 -3.11
CA LYS A 32 15.26 4.98 -3.68
C LYS A 32 14.00 5.66 -3.14
N ASN A 33 12.95 4.90 -2.86
CA ASN A 33 11.67 5.42 -2.39
C ASN A 33 11.54 5.40 -0.85
N HIS A 34 12.57 4.98 -0.12
CA HIS A 34 12.55 4.80 1.34
C HIS A 34 11.33 3.99 1.81
N ILE A 35 11.10 2.83 1.17
CA ILE A 35 10.02 1.90 1.54
C ILE A 35 10.55 0.47 1.69
N PRO A 36 9.97 -0.34 2.59
CA PRO A 36 10.23 -1.78 2.61
C PRO A 36 9.85 -2.44 1.28
N VAL A 37 10.63 -3.44 0.85
CA VAL A 37 10.37 -4.22 -0.36
C VAL A 37 8.96 -4.81 -0.38
N SER A 38 8.49 -5.32 0.75
CA SER A 38 7.13 -5.86 0.88
C SER A 38 6.07 -4.79 0.58
N ASN A 39 6.25 -3.56 1.07
CA ASN A 39 5.32 -2.47 0.85
C ASN A 39 5.32 -2.04 -0.62
N PHE A 40 6.49 -1.96 -1.25
CA PHE A 40 6.58 -1.66 -2.67
C PHE A 40 5.84 -2.70 -3.53
N ILE A 41 6.07 -3.98 -3.26
CA ILE A 41 5.42 -5.09 -3.98
C ILE A 41 3.91 -5.03 -3.80
N LEU A 42 3.43 -4.86 -2.56
CA LEU A 42 2.00 -4.76 -2.28
C LEU A 42 1.38 -3.54 -2.96
N SER A 43 2.02 -2.37 -2.91
CA SER A 43 1.55 -1.17 -3.61
C SER A 43 1.47 -1.40 -5.13
N ALA A 44 2.47 -2.06 -5.74
CA ALA A 44 2.44 -2.35 -7.17
C ALA A 44 1.30 -3.31 -7.56
N ILE A 45 1.01 -4.31 -6.73
CA ILE A 45 -0.11 -5.25 -6.93
C ILE A 45 -1.45 -4.53 -6.75
N GLU A 46 -1.59 -3.73 -5.68
CA GLU A 46 -2.79 -2.93 -5.41
C GLU A 46 -3.09 -1.95 -6.57
N THR A 47 -2.06 -1.28 -7.10
CA THR A 47 -2.20 -0.43 -8.29
C THR A 47 -2.69 -1.20 -9.51
N TYR A 48 -2.12 -2.38 -9.78
CA TYR A 48 -2.55 -3.23 -10.89
C TYR A 48 -4.02 -3.62 -10.77
N ILE A 49 -4.44 -4.10 -9.58
CA ILE A 49 -5.82 -4.51 -9.31
C ILE A 49 -6.77 -3.32 -9.47
N SER A 50 -6.44 -2.18 -8.84
CA SER A 50 -7.28 -0.98 -8.88
C SER A 50 -7.50 -0.45 -10.30
N LEU A 51 -6.46 -0.47 -11.15
CA LEU A 51 -6.60 -0.08 -12.55
C LEU A 51 -7.49 -1.06 -13.34
N GLN A 52 -7.40 -2.36 -13.05
CA GLN A 52 -8.28 -3.36 -13.69
C GLN A 52 -9.75 -3.20 -13.27
N GLU A 53 -10.02 -3.06 -11.97
CA GLU A 53 -11.38 -2.93 -11.44
C GLU A 53 -12.07 -1.67 -11.96
N ASN A 54 -11.33 -0.57 -12.10
CA ASN A 54 -11.84 0.69 -12.64
C ASN A 54 -11.83 0.77 -14.18
N GLN A 55 -11.48 -0.33 -14.88
CA GLN A 55 -11.40 -0.41 -16.34
C GLN A 55 -10.51 0.69 -16.97
N VAL A 56 -9.50 1.16 -16.24
CA VAL A 56 -8.58 2.18 -16.72
C VAL A 56 -7.52 1.52 -17.60
N TYR A 57 -7.29 2.08 -18.80
CA TYR A 57 -6.24 1.60 -19.68
C TYR A 57 -4.87 1.66 -19.00
N MET A 58 -4.15 0.53 -18.94
CA MET A 58 -2.81 0.43 -18.35
C MET A 58 -1.73 1.04 -19.26
N SER A 59 -1.75 2.36 -19.42
CA SER A 59 -0.60 3.09 -19.93
C SER A 59 0.49 3.17 -18.86
N TYR A 60 1.75 3.33 -19.28
CA TYR A 60 2.85 3.61 -18.35
C TYR A 60 2.55 4.82 -17.45
N GLY A 61 1.95 5.88 -18.01
CA GLY A 61 1.58 7.08 -17.26
C GLY A 61 0.56 6.79 -16.17
N ASN A 62 -0.53 6.09 -16.50
CA ASN A 62 -1.58 5.74 -15.55
C ASN A 62 -1.02 4.84 -14.44
N PHE A 63 -0.25 3.81 -14.81
CA PHE A 63 0.37 2.93 -13.81
C PHE A 63 1.35 3.68 -12.91
N SER A 64 2.26 4.46 -13.46
CA SER A 64 3.28 5.18 -12.68
C SER A 64 2.67 6.20 -11.73
N ASN A 65 1.64 6.93 -12.17
CA ASN A 65 0.96 7.92 -11.35
C ASN A 65 0.16 7.26 -10.22
N THR A 66 -0.65 6.25 -10.55
CA THR A 66 -1.41 5.50 -9.54
C THR A 66 -0.48 4.79 -8.56
N LEU A 67 0.64 4.22 -9.03
CA LEU A 67 1.64 3.59 -8.15
C LEU A 67 2.23 4.57 -7.14
N SER A 68 2.58 5.78 -7.59
CA SER A 68 3.13 6.81 -6.70
C SER A 68 2.12 7.18 -5.62
N TYR A 69 0.84 7.30 -5.98
CA TYR A 69 -0.26 7.53 -5.05
C TYR A 69 -0.44 6.36 -4.08
N THR A 70 -0.49 5.11 -4.57
CA THR A 70 -0.63 3.91 -3.74
C THR A 70 0.54 3.74 -2.76
N ILE A 71 1.77 4.06 -3.17
CA ILE A 71 2.94 4.08 -2.26
C ILE A 71 2.73 5.12 -1.15
N ALA A 72 2.30 6.33 -1.47
CA ALA A 72 2.05 7.38 -0.49
C ALA A 72 0.92 6.98 0.48
N LYS A 73 -0.19 6.45 -0.05
CA LYS A 73 -1.31 5.90 0.74
C LYS A 73 -0.83 4.87 1.75
N ASN A 74 -0.07 3.86 1.30
CA ASN A 74 0.44 2.79 2.17
C ASN A 74 1.48 3.29 3.19
N LYS A 75 2.27 4.32 2.86
CA LYS A 75 3.15 4.98 3.85
C LYS A 75 2.33 5.63 4.96
N ILE A 76 1.31 6.42 4.61
CA ILE A 76 0.46 7.09 5.60
C ILE A 76 -0.24 6.07 6.48
N TYR A 77 -0.81 5.01 5.88
CA TYR A 77 -1.42 3.90 6.60
C TYR A 77 -0.48 3.27 7.64
N ASN A 78 0.78 3.06 7.29
CA ASN A 78 1.78 2.53 8.22
C ASN A 78 2.12 3.52 9.33
N ILE A 79 2.34 4.80 9.00
CA ILE A 79 2.62 5.85 9.99
C ILE A 79 1.48 5.91 11.03
N ILE A 80 0.24 6.06 10.57
CA ILE A 80 -0.90 6.18 11.51
C ILE A 80 -1.14 4.90 12.30
N SER A 81 -0.86 3.72 11.72
CA SER A 81 -1.09 2.46 12.42
C SER A 81 -0.04 2.19 13.50
N LEU A 82 1.20 2.66 13.28
CA LEU A 82 2.32 2.46 14.20
C LEU A 82 2.44 3.57 15.25
N ASP A 83 1.92 4.78 14.99
CA ASP A 83 1.98 5.88 15.94
C ASP A 83 0.99 5.68 17.12
N PRO A 84 1.48 5.48 18.36
CA PRO A 84 0.63 5.31 19.53
C PRO A 84 -0.03 6.63 19.98
N ASN A 85 0.46 7.78 19.53
CA ASN A 85 -0.04 9.10 19.96
C ASN A 85 -1.27 9.54 19.19
N ILE A 86 -1.56 8.92 18.04
CA ILE A 86 -2.77 9.20 17.27
C ILE A 86 -3.92 8.40 17.89
N PRO A 87 -5.05 9.03 18.28
CA PRO A 87 -6.22 8.30 18.77
C PRO A 87 -6.81 7.38 17.69
N ASP A 88 -7.33 6.21 18.08
CA ASP A 88 -7.91 5.24 17.14
C ASP A 88 -9.05 5.83 16.30
N SER A 89 -9.87 6.71 16.89
CA SER A 89 -10.93 7.42 16.17
C SER A 89 -10.38 8.33 15.06
N THR A 90 -9.21 8.94 15.27
CA THR A 90 -8.51 9.74 14.27
C THR A 90 -7.89 8.86 13.19
N LYS A 91 -7.29 7.72 13.56
CA LYS A 91 -6.77 6.74 12.60
C LYS A 91 -7.87 6.30 11.64
N GLU A 92 -9.03 5.92 12.17
CA GLU A 92 -10.19 5.50 11.36
C GLU A 92 -10.68 6.59 10.41
N LYS A 93 -10.72 7.86 10.85
CA LYS A 93 -11.06 8.98 9.97
C LYS A 93 -10.06 9.11 8.81
N ILE A 94 -8.76 9.08 9.11
CA ILE A 94 -7.72 9.20 8.08
C ILE A 94 -7.82 8.03 7.09
N ARG A 95 -8.03 6.79 7.57
CA ARG A 95 -8.21 5.61 6.72
C ARG A 95 -9.36 5.78 5.73
N LYS A 96 -10.53 6.24 6.23
CA LYS A 96 -11.70 6.50 5.39
C LYS A 96 -11.43 7.55 4.30
N GLU A 97 -10.76 8.66 4.64
CA GLU A 97 -10.41 9.68 3.65
C GLU A 97 -9.45 9.14 2.58
N LEU A 98 -8.44 8.36 2.99
CA LEU A 98 -7.50 7.72 2.06
C LEU A 98 -8.17 6.67 1.15
N ASP A 99 -9.20 5.99 1.62
CA ASP A 99 -9.94 5.00 0.85
C ASP A 99 -10.97 5.63 -0.09
N ASN A 100 -11.57 6.75 0.32
CA ASN A 100 -12.48 7.51 -0.53
C ASN A 100 -11.75 8.18 -1.71
N PHE A 101 -10.47 8.51 -1.53
CA PHE A 101 -9.65 9.08 -2.59
C PHE A 101 -9.17 7.97 -3.53
N ASP A 102 -10.05 7.58 -4.44
CA ASP A 102 -9.75 6.66 -5.54
C ASP A 102 -9.17 7.43 -6.72
N PHE A 103 -7.85 7.44 -6.82
CA PHE A 103 -7.12 8.12 -7.88
C PHE A 103 -7.47 7.61 -9.28
N CYS A 104 -7.91 6.35 -9.40
CA CYS A 104 -8.32 5.79 -10.69
C CYS A 104 -9.59 6.45 -11.25
N LYS A 105 -10.44 7.04 -10.39
CA LYS A 105 -11.64 7.79 -10.82
C LYS A 105 -11.32 9.12 -11.50
N LEU A 106 -10.09 9.62 -11.41
CA LEU A 106 -9.67 10.87 -12.06
C LEU A 106 -9.36 10.69 -13.56
N TYR A 107 -9.37 9.46 -14.07
CA TYR A 107 -9.06 9.12 -15.45
C TYR A 107 -10.31 8.88 -16.33
N HIS A 108 -11.50 9.07 -15.76
CA HIS A 108 -12.81 9.06 -16.45
C HIS A 108 -13.32 10.49 -16.64
#